data_AF-A0A926HX61-F1
#
_entry.id   AF-A0A926HX61-F1
#
_cell.length_a   1.000
_cell.length_b   1.000
_cell.length_c   1.000
_cell.angle_alpha   90.00
_cell.angle_beta   90.00
_cell.angle_gamma   90.00
#
_symmetry.space_group_name_H-M   'P 1'
#
loop_
_entity.id
_entity.type
_entity.pdbx_description
1 polymer ?
#
loop_
_entity_poly.entity_id
_entity_poly.type
_entity_poly.pdbx_seq_one_letter_code
_entity_poly.pdbx_strand_id
1 'polypeptide(L)'
;MERKTGTVSRGIRCPIIRQGDNLAQIVCDSVLEASKSEGFSLRDKDVIGVTESIVARSQGNYATVNAIAKDVKTKLGGGTIGVIFPILSRNRFAICLRGIAMGAKKIVLQLSYPSDEVGNRLISLDKIDEAGVNPYSDVLSLADYRRLFGDNKHEFTGVDYVDYYGQIIREAGAECEIIFANQPQAILDYADCVLACDIHSRQRTKRILLKSGAKTVYGLDDILNASVDGSGFNERFGLLGSNKSTEDTIKLFPNDCRDFVLETQRLIREAAGVHVEVMVYGDGAFKDPQGHIWELADPCVSPAFTDGLIGTPNELKLKYLADNEFKDLSGDELKAAISKSIQEKDANLVGSMASQGTTPRQLTDLIGSLCDLTSGSGDKGTPVVLVQGYFDNYTN
;
A
#
# COMPACT_ATOMS: atom_id res chain seq x y z
N MET A 1 10.07 30.71 -23.63
CA MET A 1 11.14 30.60 -22.61
C MET A 1 11.58 29.16 -22.59
N GLU A 2 12.88 28.88 -22.66
CA GLU A 2 13.40 27.52 -22.56
C GLU A 2 13.12 26.98 -21.14
N ARG A 3 12.46 25.82 -21.03
CA ARG A 3 12.18 25.19 -19.74
C ARG A 3 13.49 24.74 -19.09
N LYS A 4 13.66 25.04 -17.79
CA LYS A 4 14.88 24.71 -17.03
C LYS A 4 14.63 23.75 -15.86
N THR A 5 13.39 23.33 -15.65
CA THR A 5 12.99 22.40 -14.58
C THR A 5 12.33 21.16 -15.20
N GLY A 6 12.58 19.97 -14.64
CA GLY A 6 11.95 18.73 -15.06
C GLY A 6 10.60 18.51 -14.37
N THR A 7 10.35 17.28 -13.91
CA THR A 7 9.18 16.92 -13.10
C THR A 7 9.14 17.71 -11.80
N VAL A 8 7.98 18.24 -11.45
CA VAL A 8 7.74 18.96 -10.19
C VAL A 8 6.62 18.27 -9.43
N SER A 9 6.82 18.00 -8.13
CA SER A 9 5.78 17.47 -7.25
C SER A 9 5.41 18.51 -6.20
N ARG A 10 4.12 18.82 -6.06
CA ARG A 10 3.59 19.83 -5.14
C ARG A 10 2.49 19.24 -4.26
N GLY A 11 2.68 19.29 -2.94
CA GLY A 11 1.60 19.04 -1.99
C GLY A 11 0.62 20.21 -1.98
N ILE A 12 -0.65 19.93 -2.26
CA ILE A 12 -1.75 20.89 -2.29
C ILE A 12 -2.49 20.82 -0.96
N ARG A 13 -2.57 21.96 -0.26
CA ARG A 13 -3.29 22.05 1.00
C ARG A 13 -4.79 22.02 0.74
N CYS A 14 -5.51 21.20 1.51
CA CYS A 14 -6.96 21.06 1.40
C CYS A 14 -7.64 21.38 2.75
N PRO A 15 -8.94 21.73 2.75
CA PRO A 15 -9.73 21.77 3.97
C PRO A 15 -9.81 20.39 4.63
N ILE A 16 -10.27 20.36 5.87
CA ILE A 16 -10.52 19.10 6.59
C ILE A 16 -11.69 18.37 5.93
N ILE A 17 -11.41 17.23 5.30
CA ILE A 17 -12.40 16.39 4.61
C ILE A 17 -13.20 15.58 5.63
N ARG A 18 -14.53 15.59 5.47
CA ARG A 18 -15.51 14.86 6.27
C ARG A 18 -16.35 13.95 5.40
N GLN A 19 -17.07 13.05 6.05
CA GLN A 19 -18.04 12.17 5.41
C GLN A 19 -19.12 12.98 4.69
N GLY A 20 -19.41 12.59 3.44
CA GLY A 20 -20.43 13.22 2.60
C GLY A 20 -19.96 14.46 1.85
N ASP A 21 -18.72 14.91 2.05
CA ASP A 21 -18.17 16.04 1.30
C ASP A 21 -18.05 15.71 -0.20
N ASN A 22 -18.34 16.70 -1.05
CA ASN A 22 -18.08 16.60 -2.48
C ASN A 22 -16.57 16.71 -2.75
N LEU A 23 -15.89 15.58 -2.63
CA LEU A 23 -14.43 15.54 -2.70
C LEU A 23 -13.90 15.99 -4.08
N ALA A 24 -14.57 15.66 -5.19
CA ALA A 24 -14.10 16.05 -6.52
C ALA A 24 -14.09 17.57 -6.69
N GLN A 25 -15.15 18.25 -6.19
CA GLN A 25 -15.20 19.72 -6.18
C GLN A 25 -14.11 20.30 -5.28
N ILE A 26 -13.92 19.77 -4.07
CA ILE A 26 -12.89 20.26 -3.14
C ILE A 26 -11.49 20.13 -3.74
N VAL A 27 -11.17 19.00 -4.40
CA VAL A 27 -9.89 18.80 -5.08
C VAL A 27 -9.72 19.83 -6.20
N CYS A 28 -10.75 20.02 -7.03
CA CYS A 28 -10.73 21.01 -8.10
C CYS A 28 -10.44 22.41 -7.57
N ASP A 29 -11.23 22.87 -6.59
CA ASP A 29 -11.10 24.19 -6.00
C ASP A 29 -9.72 24.39 -5.37
N SER A 30 -9.24 23.40 -4.60
CA SER A 30 -7.94 23.48 -3.90
C SER A 30 -6.77 23.59 -4.88
N VAL A 31 -6.80 22.84 -5.99
CA VAL A 31 -5.73 22.88 -7.00
C VAL A 31 -5.75 24.22 -7.75
N LEU A 32 -6.93 24.74 -8.11
CA LEU A 32 -7.06 26.03 -8.80
C LEU A 32 -6.69 27.21 -7.90
N GLU A 33 -7.09 27.18 -6.63
CA GLU A 33 -6.71 28.18 -5.64
C GLU A 33 -5.20 28.20 -5.44
N ALA A 34 -4.57 27.04 -5.25
CA ALA A 34 -3.12 26.91 -5.13
C ALA A 34 -2.38 27.40 -6.38
N SER A 35 -2.89 27.06 -7.58
CA SER A 35 -2.36 27.55 -8.86
C SER A 35 -2.36 29.08 -8.91
N LYS A 36 -3.46 29.70 -8.50
CA LYS A 36 -3.60 31.16 -8.47
C LYS A 36 -2.72 31.82 -7.40
N SER A 37 -2.63 31.24 -6.19
CA SER A 37 -1.90 31.84 -5.07
C SER A 37 -0.39 31.73 -5.21
N GLU A 38 0.10 30.58 -5.70
CA GLU A 38 1.53 30.27 -5.83
C GLU A 38 2.08 30.58 -7.23
N GLY A 39 1.24 31.01 -8.17
CA GLY A 39 1.66 31.49 -9.49
C GLY A 39 2.16 30.41 -10.44
N PHE A 40 1.56 29.22 -10.42
CA PHE A 40 1.81 28.17 -11.42
C PHE A 40 0.56 27.91 -12.26
N SER A 41 0.71 27.40 -13.48
CA SER A 41 -0.41 26.98 -14.32
C SER A 41 -0.48 25.45 -14.41
N LEU A 42 -1.70 24.92 -14.52
CA LEU A 42 -1.92 23.53 -14.91
C LEU A 42 -1.64 23.35 -16.41
N ARG A 43 -1.28 22.13 -16.80
CA ARG A 43 -0.97 21.76 -18.19
C ARG A 43 -1.64 20.44 -18.55
N ASP A 44 -1.77 20.20 -19.85
CA ASP A 44 -2.18 18.88 -20.32
C ASP A 44 -1.22 17.80 -19.81
N LYS A 45 -1.79 16.68 -19.37
CA LYS A 45 -1.12 15.52 -18.77
C LYS A 45 -0.43 15.76 -17.43
N ASP A 46 -0.62 16.91 -16.79
CA ASP A 46 -0.30 17.01 -15.35
C ASP A 46 -1.14 15.97 -14.59
N VAL A 47 -0.61 15.43 -13.50
CA VAL A 47 -1.27 14.38 -12.71
C VAL A 47 -1.69 14.93 -11.36
N ILE A 48 -2.96 14.73 -11.01
CA ILE A 48 -3.51 15.04 -9.69
C ILE A 48 -3.67 13.73 -8.92
N GLY A 49 -2.78 13.50 -7.96
CA GLY A 49 -2.88 12.41 -6.99
C GLY A 49 -3.71 12.82 -5.78
N VAL A 50 -4.61 11.94 -5.33
CA VAL A 50 -5.42 12.13 -4.13
C VAL A 50 -5.25 10.92 -3.21
N THR A 51 -4.93 11.12 -1.93
CA THR A 51 -4.76 9.98 -1.00
C THR A 51 -6.07 9.21 -0.84
N GLU A 52 -5.97 7.89 -0.93
CA GLU A 52 -6.99 6.89 -0.61
C GLU A 52 -7.66 7.15 0.74
N SER A 53 -6.90 7.72 1.68
CA SER A 53 -7.32 8.02 3.02
C SER A 53 -8.46 9.03 3.06
N ILE A 54 -8.43 10.08 2.23
CA ILE A 54 -9.48 11.10 2.20
C ILE A 54 -10.66 10.70 1.32
N VAL A 55 -10.43 9.86 0.30
CA VAL A 55 -11.51 9.25 -0.49
C VAL A 55 -12.34 8.33 0.40
N ALA A 56 -11.69 7.48 1.20
CA ALA A 56 -12.40 6.61 2.14
C ALA A 56 -13.17 7.41 3.20
N ARG A 57 -12.62 8.55 3.65
CA ARG A 57 -13.30 9.46 4.60
C ARG A 57 -14.53 10.10 3.99
N SER A 58 -14.45 10.65 2.78
CA SER A 58 -15.60 11.28 2.12
C SER A 58 -16.72 10.27 1.83
N GLN A 59 -16.37 9.03 1.50
CA GLN A 59 -17.32 7.92 1.34
C GLN A 59 -18.01 7.50 2.64
N GLY A 60 -17.44 7.80 3.82
CA GLY A 60 -17.95 7.29 5.08
C GLY A 60 -17.76 5.78 5.25
N ASN A 61 -16.73 5.19 4.63
CA ASN A 61 -16.54 3.75 4.61
C ASN A 61 -15.92 3.22 5.91
N TYR A 62 -16.74 3.10 6.95
CA TYR A 62 -16.32 2.69 8.29
C TYR A 62 -16.98 1.39 8.74
N ALA A 63 -16.26 0.60 9.54
CA ALA A 63 -16.80 -0.62 10.14
C ALA A 63 -16.37 -0.76 11.61
N THR A 64 -17.22 -1.37 12.42
CA THR A 64 -16.94 -1.64 13.83
C THR A 64 -16.23 -2.99 13.99
N VAL A 65 -15.50 -3.18 15.09
CA VAL A 65 -14.95 -4.49 15.46
C VAL A 65 -16.04 -5.55 15.62
N ASN A 66 -17.27 -5.17 15.96
CA ASN A 66 -18.43 -6.08 16.02
C ASN A 66 -18.84 -6.60 14.63
N ALA A 67 -18.81 -5.74 13.61
CA ALA A 67 -19.07 -6.15 12.22
C ALA A 67 -18.01 -7.17 11.75
N ILE A 68 -16.73 -6.90 12.06
CA ILE A 68 -15.62 -7.83 11.80
C ILE A 68 -15.88 -9.16 12.50
N ALA A 69 -16.19 -9.14 13.80
CA ALA A 69 -16.44 -10.33 14.60
C ALA A 69 -17.58 -11.18 14.06
N LYS A 70 -18.69 -10.54 13.66
CA LYS A 70 -19.85 -11.21 13.07
C LYS A 70 -19.50 -11.88 11.74
N ASP A 71 -18.75 -11.19 10.87
CA ASP A 71 -18.37 -11.74 9.58
C ASP A 71 -17.37 -12.89 9.72
N VAL A 72 -16.36 -12.73 10.59
CA VAL A 72 -15.40 -13.78 10.95
C VAL A 72 -16.12 -15.01 11.49
N LYS A 73 -17.06 -14.83 12.43
CA LYS A 73 -17.84 -15.93 12.99
C LYS A 73 -18.70 -16.63 11.93
N THR A 74 -19.27 -15.86 11.00
CA THR A 74 -20.11 -16.39 9.92
C THR A 74 -19.30 -17.22 8.94
N LYS A 75 -18.11 -16.74 8.55
CA LYS A 75 -17.24 -17.37 7.55
C LYS A 75 -16.39 -18.51 8.12
N LEU A 76 -15.89 -18.38 9.35
CA LEU A 76 -14.95 -19.33 9.97
C LEU A 76 -15.59 -20.17 11.09
N GLY A 77 -16.88 -20.00 11.39
CA GLY A 77 -17.65 -20.84 12.32
C GLY A 77 -17.46 -20.56 13.81
N GLY A 78 -16.57 -19.64 14.18
CA GLY A 78 -16.36 -19.18 15.56
C GLY A 78 -15.75 -20.18 16.54
N GLY A 79 -15.09 -21.22 16.02
CA GLY A 79 -14.32 -22.19 16.81
C GLY A 79 -12.89 -21.73 17.08
N THR A 80 -11.94 -22.66 16.91
CA THR A 80 -10.51 -22.34 16.84
C THR A 80 -10.18 -21.83 15.44
N ILE A 81 -9.53 -20.67 15.36
CA ILE A 81 -9.10 -20.07 14.10
C ILE A 81 -7.59 -19.91 14.12
N GLY A 82 -6.92 -20.42 13.09
CA GLY A 82 -5.52 -20.10 12.81
C GLY A 82 -5.43 -18.75 12.12
N VAL A 83 -4.71 -17.79 12.70
CA VAL A 83 -4.50 -16.46 12.12
C VAL A 83 -3.02 -16.35 11.75
N ILE A 84 -2.70 -16.19 10.47
CA ILE A 84 -1.30 -16.30 10.02
C ILE A 84 -0.84 -15.08 9.24
N PHE A 85 0.46 -14.81 9.34
CA PHE A 85 1.19 -13.83 8.53
C PHE A 85 0.63 -12.40 8.53
N PRO A 86 0.15 -11.86 9.67
CA PRO A 86 -0.21 -10.46 9.71
C PRO A 86 1.03 -9.57 9.65
N ILE A 87 0.84 -8.34 9.18
CA ILE A 87 1.82 -7.29 9.40
C ILE A 87 1.84 -6.83 10.88
N LEU A 88 3.00 -6.42 11.36
CA LEU A 88 3.19 -5.90 12.71
C LEU A 88 2.79 -4.42 12.75
N SER A 89 1.53 -4.14 13.04
CA SER A 89 0.99 -2.79 13.07
C SER A 89 -0.08 -2.60 14.12
N ARG A 90 0.11 -1.59 14.97
CA ARG A 90 -0.90 -1.09 15.92
C ARG A 90 -2.11 -0.46 15.22
N ASN A 91 -1.89 0.14 14.05
CA ASN A 91 -2.89 0.94 13.36
C ASN A 91 -3.67 0.13 12.32
N ARG A 92 -3.03 -0.85 11.68
CA ARG A 92 -3.67 -1.67 10.64
C ARG A 92 -4.17 -3.00 11.20
N PHE A 93 -3.28 -3.83 11.76
CA PHE A 93 -3.66 -5.19 12.17
C PHE A 93 -4.28 -5.28 13.56
N ALA A 94 -3.77 -4.57 14.57
CA ALA A 94 -4.19 -4.76 15.96
C ALA A 94 -5.71 -4.57 16.19
N ILE A 95 -6.30 -3.54 15.56
CA ILE A 95 -7.74 -3.28 15.64
C ILE A 95 -8.56 -4.36 14.90
N CYS A 96 -8.06 -4.85 13.76
CA CYS A 96 -8.67 -5.96 13.05
C CYS A 96 -8.59 -7.26 13.88
N LEU A 97 -7.44 -7.52 14.51
CA LEU A 97 -7.23 -8.68 15.39
C LEU A 97 -8.22 -8.69 16.55
N ARG A 98 -8.54 -7.52 17.14
CA ARG A 98 -9.58 -7.42 18.17
C ARG A 98 -10.92 -7.94 17.65
N GLY A 99 -11.37 -7.47 16.48
CA GLY A 99 -12.60 -7.96 15.86
C GLY A 99 -12.55 -9.45 15.48
N ILE A 100 -11.42 -9.92 14.95
CA ILE A 100 -11.21 -11.33 14.61
C ILE A 100 -11.32 -12.22 15.86
N ALA A 101 -10.65 -11.84 16.94
CA ALA A 101 -10.65 -12.58 18.21
C ALA A 101 -12.05 -12.61 18.84
N MET A 102 -12.81 -11.51 18.80
CA MET A 102 -14.21 -11.48 19.26
C MET A 102 -15.12 -12.45 18.48
N GLY A 103 -14.75 -12.81 17.25
CA GLY A 103 -15.46 -13.77 16.40
C GLY A 103 -15.13 -15.24 16.68
N ALA A 104 -14.18 -15.55 17.56
CA ALA A 104 -13.61 -16.88 17.76
C ALA A 104 -13.62 -17.33 19.24
N LYS A 105 -13.57 -18.64 19.48
CA LYS A 105 -13.32 -19.18 20.83
C LYS A 105 -11.83 -19.20 21.17
N LYS A 106 -11.00 -19.54 20.17
CA LYS A 106 -9.54 -19.62 20.30
C LYS A 106 -8.88 -19.07 19.04
N ILE A 107 -7.84 -18.28 19.23
CA ILE A 107 -6.93 -17.84 18.17
C ILE A 107 -5.60 -18.55 18.35
N VAL A 108 -5.13 -19.20 17.29
CA VAL A 108 -3.74 -19.62 17.16
C VAL A 108 -3.08 -18.63 16.21
N LEU A 109 -2.24 -17.75 16.74
CA LEU A 109 -1.57 -16.70 15.99
C LEU A 109 -0.18 -17.20 15.53
N GLN A 110 0.00 -17.36 14.22
CA GLN A 110 1.30 -17.63 13.62
C GLN A 110 1.94 -16.35 13.10
N LEU A 111 3.07 -15.98 13.69
CA LEU A 111 3.87 -14.85 13.26
C LEU A 111 5.05 -15.31 12.41
N SER A 112 5.25 -14.65 11.28
CA SER A 112 6.48 -14.79 10.49
C SER A 112 7.67 -14.25 11.28
N TYR A 113 8.84 -14.86 11.11
CA TYR A 113 10.08 -14.42 11.75
C TYR A 113 11.28 -14.61 10.82
N PRO A 114 12.27 -13.71 10.81
CA PRO A 114 12.47 -12.60 11.76
C PRO A 114 11.55 -11.40 11.52
N SER A 115 10.88 -11.32 10.37
CA SER A 115 10.03 -10.17 10.00
C SER A 115 8.72 -10.58 9.33
N ASP A 116 7.76 -9.66 9.31
CA ASP A 116 6.54 -9.79 8.51
C ASP A 116 6.79 -9.56 7.00
N GLU A 117 5.71 -9.60 6.21
CA GLU A 117 5.76 -9.44 4.74
C GLU A 117 6.36 -8.10 4.29
N VAL A 118 6.15 -7.03 5.06
CA VAL A 118 6.65 -5.69 4.72
C VAL A 118 8.01 -5.41 5.36
N GLY A 119 8.52 -6.27 6.23
CA GLY A 119 9.84 -6.15 6.83
C GLY A 119 9.84 -5.58 8.25
N ASN A 120 8.71 -5.41 8.92
CA ASN A 120 8.72 -5.12 10.36
C ASN A 120 9.30 -6.32 11.10
N ARG A 121 10.33 -6.06 11.91
CA ARG A 121 11.12 -7.11 12.57
C ARG A 121 10.58 -7.43 13.95
N LEU A 122 10.39 -8.72 14.23
CA LEU A 122 10.25 -9.22 15.60
C LEU A 122 11.62 -9.35 16.26
N ILE A 123 12.61 -9.83 15.52
CA ILE A 123 13.97 -10.09 15.98
C ILE A 123 14.98 -9.74 14.88
N SER A 124 16.22 -9.44 15.27
CA SER A 124 17.30 -9.20 14.31
C SER A 124 17.79 -10.50 13.68
N LEU A 125 18.40 -10.40 12.49
CA LEU A 125 19.07 -11.53 11.85
C LEU A 125 20.23 -12.06 12.71
N ASP A 126 21.01 -11.17 13.33
CA ASP A 126 22.10 -11.58 14.21
C ASP A 126 21.61 -12.51 15.35
N LYS A 127 20.44 -12.22 15.95
CA LYS A 127 19.85 -13.09 16.98
C LYS A 127 19.45 -14.46 16.44
N ILE A 128 18.96 -14.52 15.19
CA ILE A 128 18.64 -15.79 14.53
C ILE A 128 19.92 -16.63 14.37
N ASP A 129 20.97 -16.00 13.84
CA ASP A 129 22.26 -16.64 13.58
C ASP A 129 22.92 -17.13 14.87
N GLU A 130 22.92 -16.30 15.91
CA GLU A 130 23.44 -16.64 17.25
C GLU A 130 22.67 -17.80 17.91
N ALA A 131 21.34 -17.83 17.74
CA ALA A 131 20.50 -18.90 18.28
C ALA A 131 20.57 -20.20 17.46
N GLY A 132 21.15 -20.18 16.27
CA GLY A 132 21.22 -21.33 15.36
C GLY A 132 19.86 -21.81 14.86
N VAL A 133 18.86 -20.92 14.82
CA VAL A 133 17.50 -21.24 14.35
C VAL A 133 17.43 -21.08 12.84
N ASN A 134 16.79 -22.03 12.16
CA ASN A 134 16.51 -21.91 10.73
C ASN A 134 15.10 -21.37 10.48
N PRO A 135 14.94 -20.10 10.08
CA PRO A 135 13.62 -19.50 9.87
C PRO A 135 12.84 -20.15 8.72
N TYR A 136 13.48 -20.93 7.84
CA TYR A 136 12.80 -21.57 6.71
C TYR A 136 12.17 -22.92 7.06
N SER A 137 12.52 -23.52 8.18
CA SER A 137 12.05 -24.86 8.57
C SER A 137 11.52 -24.94 9.99
N ASP A 138 12.08 -24.16 10.91
CA ASP A 138 11.80 -24.36 12.33
C ASP A 138 10.44 -23.74 12.69
N VAL A 139 9.77 -24.39 13.63
CA VAL A 139 8.51 -23.91 14.22
C VAL A 139 8.76 -23.72 15.70
N LEU A 140 8.58 -22.51 16.19
CA LEU A 140 8.81 -22.19 17.60
C LEU A 140 7.49 -21.99 18.33
N SER A 141 7.40 -22.55 19.54
CA SER A 141 6.37 -22.14 20.49
C SER A 141 6.69 -20.76 21.08
N LEU A 142 5.71 -20.11 21.71
CA LEU A 142 5.97 -18.90 22.49
C LEU A 142 7.03 -19.10 23.58
N ALA A 143 7.05 -20.26 24.23
CA ALA A 143 8.05 -20.56 25.26
C ALA A 143 9.46 -20.66 24.65
N ASP A 144 9.61 -21.31 23.50
CA ASP A 144 10.90 -21.41 22.80
C ASP A 144 11.37 -20.05 22.31
N TYR A 145 10.49 -19.26 21.69
CA TYR A 145 10.80 -17.90 21.26
C TYR A 145 11.31 -17.03 22.42
N ARG A 146 10.61 -17.05 23.57
CA ARG A 146 11.03 -16.27 24.76
C ARG A 146 12.33 -16.79 25.36
N ARG A 147 12.54 -18.10 25.38
CA ARG A 147 13.79 -18.71 25.86
C ARG A 147 14.99 -18.34 24.99
N LEU A 148 14.82 -18.33 23.67
CA LEU A 148 15.88 -18.06 22.71
C LEU A 148 16.17 -16.56 22.57
N PHE A 149 15.14 -15.73 22.54
CA PHE A 149 15.27 -14.33 22.13
C PHE A 149 14.90 -13.31 23.22
N GLY A 150 14.30 -13.75 24.33
CA GLY A 150 13.81 -12.88 25.40
C GLY A 150 12.66 -11.97 24.96
N ASP A 151 12.59 -10.80 25.59
CA ASP A 151 11.63 -9.75 25.23
C ASP A 151 12.17 -8.85 24.13
N ASN A 152 11.44 -8.77 23.02
CA ASN A 152 11.87 -8.08 21.82
C ASN A 152 10.91 -6.94 21.50
N LYS A 153 11.34 -5.73 21.86
CA LYS A 153 10.64 -4.50 21.53
C LYS A 153 11.05 -4.05 20.13
N HIS A 154 10.07 -3.70 19.32
CA HIS A 154 10.31 -3.18 17.98
C HIS A 154 11.07 -1.85 18.04
N GLU A 155 12.13 -1.73 17.25
CA GLU A 155 13.09 -0.61 17.25
C GLU A 155 12.41 0.77 17.18
N PHE A 156 11.45 0.93 16.27
CA PHE A 156 10.78 2.21 16.04
C PHE A 156 9.62 2.53 16.99
N THR A 157 9.01 1.52 17.61
CA THR A 157 7.75 1.71 18.38
C THR A 157 7.91 1.44 19.86
N GLY A 158 8.97 0.72 20.27
CA GLY A 158 9.19 0.25 21.64
C GLY A 158 8.20 -0.83 22.09
N VAL A 159 7.39 -1.36 21.19
CA VAL A 159 6.32 -2.34 21.49
C VAL A 159 6.82 -3.75 21.30
N ASP A 160 6.55 -4.63 22.26
CA ASP A 160 6.64 -6.07 22.08
C ASP A 160 5.34 -6.56 21.42
N TYR A 161 5.37 -6.73 20.09
CA TYR A 161 4.17 -7.09 19.32
C TYR A 161 3.63 -8.48 19.69
N VAL A 162 4.47 -9.39 20.14
CA VAL A 162 4.06 -10.73 20.55
C VAL A 162 3.18 -10.66 21.80
N ASP A 163 3.63 -9.94 22.82
CA ASP A 163 2.84 -9.74 24.04
C ASP A 163 1.60 -8.89 23.76
N TYR A 164 1.75 -7.80 23.01
CA TYR A 164 0.67 -6.88 22.66
C TYR A 164 -0.50 -7.58 21.94
N TYR A 165 -0.21 -8.41 20.94
CA TYR A 165 -1.25 -9.18 20.24
C TYR A 165 -1.84 -10.27 21.14
N GLY A 166 -1.01 -10.91 21.97
CA GLY A 166 -1.49 -11.87 22.96
C GLY A 166 -2.50 -11.26 23.93
N GLN A 167 -2.27 -10.03 24.39
CA GLN A 167 -3.19 -9.28 25.24
C GLN A 167 -4.49 -8.95 24.52
N ILE A 168 -4.44 -8.42 23.29
CA ILE A 168 -5.64 -8.10 22.50
C ILE A 168 -6.56 -9.32 22.35
N ILE A 169 -6.01 -10.49 22.04
CA ILE A 169 -6.79 -11.73 21.86
C ILE A 169 -7.51 -12.11 23.17
N ARG A 170 -6.78 -12.07 24.30
CA ARG A 170 -7.35 -12.43 25.62
C ARG A 170 -8.39 -11.42 26.09
N GLU A 171 -8.13 -10.13 25.91
CA GLU A 171 -9.08 -9.05 26.23
C GLU A 171 -10.36 -9.12 25.38
N ALA A 172 -10.24 -9.58 24.13
CA ALA A 172 -11.37 -9.84 23.24
C ALA A 172 -12.19 -11.09 23.63
N GLY A 173 -11.73 -11.85 24.63
CA GLY A 173 -12.44 -13.03 25.17
C GLY A 173 -12.09 -14.36 24.50
N ALA A 174 -11.05 -14.40 23.65
CA ALA A 174 -10.59 -15.64 23.03
C ALA A 174 -9.39 -16.24 23.75
N GLU A 175 -9.30 -17.57 23.76
CA GLU A 175 -8.05 -18.26 24.12
C GLU A 175 -6.94 -17.91 23.12
N CYS A 176 -5.71 -17.77 23.62
CA CYS A 176 -4.57 -17.30 22.83
C CYS A 176 -3.42 -18.30 22.86
N GLU A 177 -3.02 -18.76 21.69
CA GLU A 177 -1.81 -19.54 21.46
C GLU A 177 -0.99 -18.85 20.36
N ILE A 178 0.33 -18.72 20.55
CA ILE A 178 1.22 -18.06 19.59
C ILE A 178 2.32 -19.03 19.18
N ILE A 179 2.52 -19.15 17.87
CA ILE A 179 3.62 -19.90 17.25
C ILE A 179 4.37 -19.02 16.25
N PHE A 180 5.59 -19.41 15.91
CA PHE A 180 6.43 -18.71 14.95
C PHE A 180 6.88 -19.69 13.88
N ALA A 181 6.55 -19.39 12.62
CA ALA A 181 6.88 -20.22 11.46
C ALA A 181 6.72 -19.38 10.20
N ASN A 182 7.52 -19.65 9.16
CA ASN A 182 7.40 -18.99 7.85
C ASN A 182 6.67 -19.85 6.81
N GLN A 183 6.43 -21.12 7.12
CA GLN A 183 5.62 -22.02 6.33
C GLN A 183 4.14 -21.92 6.76
N PRO A 184 3.20 -21.61 5.84
CA PRO A 184 1.79 -21.50 6.21
C PRO A 184 1.22 -22.82 6.76
N GLN A 185 1.77 -23.97 6.36
CA GLN A 185 1.27 -25.28 6.77
C GLN A 185 1.44 -25.56 8.26
N ALA A 186 2.36 -24.89 8.95
CA ALA A 186 2.59 -25.12 10.38
C ALA A 186 1.33 -24.89 11.21
N ILE A 187 0.47 -23.94 10.80
CA ILE A 187 -0.79 -23.67 11.49
C ILE A 187 -1.76 -24.85 11.51
N LEU A 188 -1.64 -25.78 10.55
CA LEU A 188 -2.60 -26.88 10.36
C LEU A 188 -2.48 -27.96 11.45
N ASP A 189 -1.37 -28.00 12.18
CA ASP A 189 -1.23 -28.84 13.37
C ASP A 189 -2.08 -28.32 14.55
N TYR A 190 -2.58 -27.09 14.46
CA TYR A 190 -3.27 -26.37 15.54
C TYR A 190 -4.71 -25.96 15.19
N ALA A 191 -4.99 -25.68 13.91
CA ALA A 191 -6.31 -25.25 13.43
C ALA A 191 -6.55 -25.65 11.97
N ASP A 192 -7.75 -26.11 11.65
CA ASP A 192 -8.18 -26.47 10.29
C ASP A 192 -8.92 -25.33 9.56
N CYS A 193 -9.38 -24.31 10.29
CA CYS A 193 -10.00 -23.10 9.79
C CYS A 193 -9.01 -21.94 9.92
N VAL A 194 -8.59 -21.35 8.80
CA VAL A 194 -7.44 -20.43 8.75
C VAL A 194 -7.83 -19.09 8.11
N LEU A 195 -7.36 -18.00 8.72
CA LEU A 195 -7.40 -16.64 8.19
C LEU A 195 -5.98 -16.19 7.81
N ALA A 196 -5.76 -16.02 6.51
CA ALA A 196 -4.50 -15.52 5.93
C ALA A 196 -4.48 -13.99 5.93
N CYS A 197 -3.55 -13.40 6.69
CA CYS A 197 -3.45 -11.96 6.92
C CYS A 197 -2.33 -11.27 6.14
N ASP A 198 -1.65 -12.01 5.27
CA ASP A 198 -0.73 -11.45 4.30
C ASP A 198 -1.46 -10.50 3.35
N ILE A 199 -0.75 -9.48 2.86
CA ILE A 199 -1.27 -8.49 1.95
C ILE A 199 -1.01 -8.98 0.54
N HIS A 200 0.24 -9.08 0.11
CA HIS A 200 0.56 -9.29 -1.32
C HIS A 200 0.64 -10.77 -1.70
N SER A 201 1.05 -11.62 -0.76
CA SER A 201 1.24 -13.06 -0.96
C SER A 201 0.02 -13.93 -0.62
N ARG A 202 -1.08 -13.31 -0.15
CA ARG A 202 -2.30 -13.99 0.33
C ARG A 202 -2.86 -15.07 -0.57
N GLN A 203 -2.91 -14.83 -1.88
CA GLN A 203 -3.47 -15.80 -2.82
C GLN A 203 -2.61 -17.07 -2.90
N ARG A 204 -1.27 -16.92 -2.79
CA ARG A 204 -0.36 -18.05 -2.69
C ARG A 204 -0.56 -18.80 -1.38
N THR A 205 -0.68 -18.07 -0.26
CA THR A 205 -0.89 -18.64 1.07
C THR A 205 -2.20 -19.44 1.13
N LYS A 206 -3.32 -18.86 0.70
CA LYS A 206 -4.63 -19.54 0.65
C LYS A 206 -4.55 -20.84 -0.15
N ARG A 207 -3.93 -20.80 -1.34
CA ARG A 207 -3.75 -21.97 -2.21
C ARG A 207 -2.93 -23.07 -1.53
N ILE A 208 -1.86 -22.72 -0.81
CA ILE A 208 -1.02 -23.71 -0.11
C ILE A 208 -1.82 -24.37 1.01
N LEU A 209 -2.50 -23.58 1.85
CA LEU A 209 -3.30 -24.10 2.96
C LEU A 209 -4.40 -25.06 2.49
N LEU A 210 -5.16 -24.66 1.46
CA LEU A 210 -6.20 -25.52 0.88
C LEU A 210 -5.62 -26.83 0.33
N LYS A 211 -4.48 -26.76 -0.38
CA LYS A 211 -3.80 -27.97 -0.89
C LYS A 211 -3.27 -28.85 0.25
N SER A 212 -2.91 -28.27 1.38
CA SER A 212 -2.41 -28.96 2.56
C SER A 212 -3.51 -29.49 3.49
N GLY A 213 -4.78 -29.38 3.10
CA GLY A 213 -5.89 -30.01 3.82
C GLY A 213 -6.61 -29.09 4.82
N ALA A 214 -6.40 -27.78 4.76
CA ALA A 214 -7.21 -26.84 5.53
C ALA A 214 -8.70 -27.00 5.18
N LYS A 215 -9.55 -27.10 6.19
CA LYS A 215 -11.01 -27.24 6.05
C LYS A 215 -11.64 -25.98 5.47
N THR A 216 -11.19 -24.82 5.91
CA THR A 216 -11.69 -23.53 5.44
C THR A 216 -10.57 -22.51 5.47
N VAL A 217 -10.44 -21.73 4.40
CA VAL A 217 -9.40 -20.70 4.29
C VAL A 217 -10.00 -19.43 3.75
N TYR A 218 -9.92 -18.36 4.53
CA TYR A 218 -10.24 -17.00 4.14
C TYR A 218 -9.00 -16.13 4.29
N GLY A 219 -9.00 -14.96 3.67
CA GLY A 219 -8.02 -13.90 3.94
C GLY A 219 -8.69 -12.64 4.46
N LEU A 220 -7.87 -11.66 4.84
CA LEU A 220 -8.37 -10.33 5.20
C LEU A 220 -9.19 -9.69 4.07
N ASP A 221 -8.87 -10.00 2.81
CA ASP A 221 -9.62 -9.59 1.62
C ASP A 221 -11.03 -10.20 1.53
N ASP A 222 -11.28 -11.30 2.24
CA ASP A 222 -12.60 -11.90 2.27
C ASP A 222 -13.45 -11.39 3.44
N ILE A 223 -12.88 -10.74 4.44
CA ILE A 223 -13.62 -10.22 5.61
C ILE A 223 -14.07 -8.78 5.33
N LEU A 224 -15.35 -8.49 5.56
CA LEU A 224 -16.03 -7.26 5.14
C LEU A 224 -15.88 -6.98 3.64
N ASN A 225 -15.99 -8.03 2.83
CA ASN A 225 -16.16 -7.92 1.37
C ASN A 225 -17.61 -7.62 0.94
N ALA A 226 -18.53 -7.58 1.90
CA ALA A 226 -19.90 -7.10 1.78
C ALA A 226 -20.29 -6.44 3.10
N SER A 227 -21.32 -5.58 3.06
CA SER A 227 -21.82 -4.92 4.26
C SER A 227 -22.38 -5.92 5.27
N VAL A 228 -22.04 -5.73 6.55
CA VAL A 228 -22.56 -6.50 7.67
C VAL A 228 -23.32 -5.56 8.59
N ASP A 229 -24.64 -5.76 8.69
CA ASP A 229 -25.54 -4.91 9.48
C ASP A 229 -25.44 -3.41 9.14
N GLY A 230 -25.22 -3.10 7.86
CA GLY A 230 -25.07 -1.71 7.39
C GLY A 230 -23.67 -1.13 7.57
N SER A 231 -22.66 -1.93 7.94
CA SER A 231 -21.27 -1.49 7.97
C SER A 231 -20.77 -1.08 6.59
N GLY A 232 -19.70 -0.28 6.56
CA GLY A 232 -18.83 -0.19 5.40
C GLY A 232 -18.23 -1.54 5.01
N PHE A 233 -17.73 -1.63 3.78
CA PHE A 233 -17.10 -2.81 3.21
C PHE A 233 -16.18 -2.44 2.05
N ASN A 234 -15.36 -3.39 1.60
CA ASN A 234 -14.62 -3.26 0.35
C ASN A 234 -14.71 -4.58 -0.44
N GLU A 235 -15.36 -4.55 -1.59
CA GLU A 235 -15.68 -5.76 -2.38
C GLU A 235 -14.45 -6.55 -2.84
N ARG A 236 -13.32 -5.86 -3.03
CA ARG A 236 -12.10 -6.43 -3.59
C ARG A 236 -11.04 -6.76 -2.54
N PHE A 237 -11.00 -5.94 -1.49
CA PHE A 237 -9.89 -5.92 -0.54
C PHE A 237 -10.31 -6.15 0.89
N GLY A 238 -11.61 -6.26 1.19
CA GLY A 238 -12.10 -6.53 2.54
C GLY A 238 -11.46 -5.61 3.58
N LEU A 239 -10.75 -6.20 4.54
CA LEU A 239 -10.00 -5.49 5.58
C LEU A 239 -8.60 -5.00 5.16
N LEU A 240 -8.07 -5.42 4.00
CA LEU A 240 -6.77 -4.94 3.54
C LEU A 240 -6.82 -3.44 3.22
N GLY A 241 -5.78 -2.71 3.62
CA GLY A 241 -5.72 -1.25 3.49
C GLY A 241 -6.59 -0.50 4.51
N SER A 242 -7.26 -1.21 5.42
CA SER A 242 -7.99 -0.56 6.51
C SER A 242 -7.04 0.00 7.58
N ASN A 243 -7.51 1.02 8.27
CA ASN A 243 -6.74 1.72 9.29
C ASN A 243 -7.64 2.09 10.48
N LYS A 244 -7.07 2.10 11.68
CA LYS A 244 -7.77 2.46 12.92
C LYS A 244 -8.33 3.87 12.83
N SER A 245 -9.62 4.02 13.14
CA SER A 245 -10.31 5.31 13.22
C SER A 245 -10.61 5.70 14.68
N THR A 246 -11.13 4.74 15.45
CA THR A 246 -11.32 4.85 16.92
C THR A 246 -10.82 3.57 17.58
N GLU A 247 -11.03 3.40 18.90
CA GLU A 247 -10.68 2.16 19.60
C GLU A 247 -11.52 0.94 19.17
N ASP A 248 -12.67 1.17 18.52
CA ASP A 248 -13.66 0.16 18.17
C ASP A 248 -14.10 0.23 16.69
N THR A 249 -13.56 1.16 15.90
CA THR A 249 -13.86 1.31 14.48
C THR A 249 -12.62 1.43 13.61
N ILE A 250 -12.74 0.88 12.41
CA ILE A 250 -11.79 1.03 11.32
C ILE A 250 -12.38 1.88 10.21
N LYS A 251 -11.51 2.60 9.51
CA LYS A 251 -11.79 3.13 8.18
C LYS A 251 -11.26 2.14 7.17
N LEU A 252 -12.12 1.68 6.27
CA LEU A 252 -11.76 0.73 5.23
C LEU A 252 -11.04 1.42 4.07
N PHE A 253 -10.34 0.64 3.26
CA PHE A 253 -9.80 1.12 1.99
C PHE A 253 -10.95 1.57 1.07
N PRO A 254 -10.79 2.64 0.27
CA PRO A 254 -11.91 3.20 -0.47
C PRO A 254 -12.46 2.21 -1.48
N ASN A 255 -13.78 2.21 -1.65
CA ASN A 255 -14.47 1.38 -2.62
C ASN A 255 -14.72 2.19 -3.90
N ASP A 256 -14.91 1.53 -5.05
CA ASP A 256 -15.25 2.15 -6.35
C ASP A 256 -14.87 3.64 -6.54
N CYS A 257 -13.60 3.89 -6.88
CA CYS A 257 -13.06 5.24 -7.00
C CYS A 257 -13.09 5.78 -8.44
N ARG A 258 -13.67 5.04 -9.40
CA ARG A 258 -13.56 5.41 -10.82
C ARG A 258 -14.35 6.67 -11.15
N ASP A 259 -15.59 6.76 -10.67
CA ASP A 259 -16.42 7.95 -10.89
C ASP A 259 -15.78 9.20 -10.28
N PHE A 260 -15.14 9.06 -9.12
CA PHE A 260 -14.42 10.16 -8.47
C PHE A 260 -13.27 10.72 -9.33
N VAL A 261 -12.40 9.85 -9.89
CA VAL A 261 -11.27 10.33 -10.70
C VAL A 261 -11.72 10.95 -12.01
N LEU A 262 -12.77 10.39 -12.64
CA LEU A 262 -13.35 10.94 -13.87
C LEU A 262 -14.04 12.29 -13.63
N GLU A 263 -14.78 12.41 -12.54
CA GLU A 263 -15.45 13.66 -12.18
C GLU A 263 -14.44 14.76 -11.86
N THR A 264 -13.38 14.44 -11.12
CA THR A 264 -12.29 15.40 -10.84
C THR A 264 -11.62 15.86 -12.12
N GLN A 265 -11.32 14.94 -13.04
CA GLN A 265 -10.76 15.27 -14.36
C GLN A 265 -11.69 16.20 -15.15
N ARG A 266 -13.01 15.90 -15.16
CA ARG A 266 -14.03 16.72 -15.84
C ARG A 266 -14.09 18.14 -15.27
N LEU A 267 -14.15 18.29 -13.95
CA LEU A 267 -14.22 19.58 -13.28
C LEU A 267 -12.99 20.45 -13.57
N ILE A 268 -11.79 19.87 -13.51
CA ILE A 268 -10.55 20.58 -13.88
C ILE A 268 -10.58 21.01 -15.36
N ARG A 269 -11.03 20.14 -16.26
CA ARG A 269 -11.14 20.46 -17.69
C ARG A 269 -12.10 21.61 -17.94
N GLU A 270 -13.24 21.65 -17.27
CA GLU A 270 -14.23 22.71 -17.40
C GLU A 270 -13.73 24.04 -16.85
N ALA A 271 -13.05 24.01 -15.71
CA ALA A 271 -12.58 25.22 -15.03
C ALA A 271 -11.30 25.82 -15.63
N ALA A 272 -10.37 24.97 -16.10
CA ALA A 272 -9.04 25.39 -16.55
C ALA A 272 -8.75 25.11 -18.03
N GLY A 273 -9.63 24.39 -18.74
CA GLY A 273 -9.46 24.08 -20.16
C GLY A 273 -8.35 23.08 -20.49
N VAL A 274 -7.80 22.39 -19.49
CA VAL A 274 -6.68 21.43 -19.63
C VAL A 274 -7.13 19.99 -19.38
N HIS A 275 -6.49 19.04 -20.05
CA HIS A 275 -6.72 17.61 -19.84
C HIS A 275 -5.65 17.03 -18.92
N VAL A 276 -5.96 16.94 -17.62
CA VAL A 276 -5.09 16.32 -16.61
C VAL A 276 -5.38 14.83 -16.46
N GLU A 277 -4.45 14.08 -15.87
CA GLU A 277 -4.74 12.75 -15.33
C GLU A 277 -5.02 12.84 -13.82
N VAL A 278 -5.82 11.91 -13.30
CA VAL A 278 -6.18 11.88 -11.87
C VAL A 278 -6.00 10.45 -11.36
N MET A 279 -5.44 10.31 -10.16
CA MET A 279 -5.35 9.02 -9.48
C MET A 279 -5.67 9.13 -8.01
N VAL A 280 -6.24 8.06 -7.46
CA VAL A 280 -6.22 7.80 -6.03
C VAL A 280 -4.93 7.02 -5.73
N TYR A 281 -4.12 7.46 -4.79
CA TYR A 281 -2.89 6.77 -4.38
C TYR A 281 -2.97 6.35 -2.91
N GLY A 282 -2.42 5.19 -2.59
CA GLY A 282 -2.19 4.68 -1.23
C GLY A 282 -0.71 4.71 -0.87
N ASP A 283 -0.27 3.77 -0.05
CA ASP A 283 1.12 3.65 0.39
C ASP A 283 2.13 3.59 -0.79
N GLY A 284 3.22 4.32 -0.67
CA GLY A 284 4.14 4.66 -1.75
C GLY A 284 5.14 3.60 -2.21
N ALA A 285 4.92 2.30 -2.00
CA ALA A 285 5.77 1.18 -2.44
C ALA A 285 7.30 1.36 -2.27
N PHE A 286 7.73 2.20 -1.32
CA PHE A 286 9.13 2.52 -1.07
C PHE A 286 9.68 1.63 0.03
N LYS A 287 10.92 1.13 -0.13
CA LYS A 287 11.61 0.41 0.94
C LYS A 287 12.57 1.36 1.67
N ASP A 288 12.31 1.61 2.94
CA ASP A 288 13.24 2.36 3.78
C ASP A 288 14.58 1.61 3.89
N PRO A 289 15.72 2.22 3.53
CA PRO A 289 17.02 1.57 3.63
C PRO A 289 17.50 1.36 5.07
N GLN A 290 16.97 2.06 6.07
CA GLN A 290 17.41 1.92 7.46
C GLN A 290 16.66 0.78 8.19
N GLY A 291 15.34 0.86 8.21
CA GLY A 291 14.47 -0.14 8.82
C GLY A 291 14.27 -1.39 7.95
N HIS A 292 14.57 -1.30 6.65
CA HIS A 292 14.26 -2.33 5.64
C HIS A 292 12.76 -2.65 5.54
N ILE A 293 11.91 -1.69 5.92
CA ILE A 293 10.46 -1.80 5.88
C ILE A 293 9.98 -1.23 4.54
N TRP A 294 9.11 -1.98 3.86
CA TRP A 294 8.34 -1.52 2.72
C TRP A 294 7.13 -0.73 3.20
N GLU A 295 7.05 0.53 2.80
CA GLU A 295 5.85 1.36 2.88
C GLU A 295 4.87 0.91 1.77
N LEU A 296 4.32 -0.30 1.95
CA LEU A 296 3.33 -0.91 1.06
C LEU A 296 2.39 -1.83 1.86
N ALA A 297 1.78 -1.27 2.90
CA ALA A 297 0.82 -1.97 3.75
C ALA A 297 -0.62 -1.88 3.21
N ASP A 298 -0.82 -1.18 2.10
CA ASP A 298 -2.02 -1.23 1.27
C ASP A 298 -1.99 -2.39 0.26
N PRO A 299 -3.16 -2.89 -0.19
CA PRO A 299 -3.25 -3.99 -1.14
C PRO A 299 -2.82 -3.60 -2.57
N CYS A 300 -2.74 -2.31 -2.88
CA CYS A 300 -2.19 -1.76 -4.12
C CYS A 300 -1.79 -0.28 -3.93
N VAL A 301 -0.92 0.22 -4.80
CA VAL A 301 -0.50 1.64 -4.78
C VAL A 301 -1.61 2.57 -5.25
N SER A 302 -2.45 2.13 -6.19
CA SER A 302 -3.54 2.96 -6.71
C SER A 302 -4.81 2.14 -6.90
N PRO A 303 -5.90 2.41 -6.16
CA PRO A 303 -7.18 1.73 -6.36
C PRO A 303 -7.94 2.19 -7.60
N ALA A 304 -7.73 3.43 -8.06
CA ALA A 304 -8.30 3.95 -9.30
C ALA A 304 -7.48 5.10 -9.86
N PHE A 305 -7.53 5.24 -11.18
CA PHE A 305 -6.82 6.24 -11.95
C PHE A 305 -7.49 6.43 -13.31
N THR A 306 -7.21 7.53 -13.99
CA THR A 306 -7.63 7.82 -15.37
C THR A 306 -6.76 7.09 -16.40
N ASP A 307 -7.29 6.88 -17.61
CA ASP A 307 -6.71 5.92 -18.56
C ASP A 307 -5.34 6.34 -19.13
N GLY A 308 -4.98 7.62 -19.07
CA GLY A 308 -3.66 8.09 -19.48
C GLY A 308 -2.52 7.61 -18.56
N LEU A 309 -2.84 7.03 -17.41
CA LEU A 309 -1.88 6.42 -16.48
C LEU A 309 -1.70 4.90 -16.70
N ILE A 310 -2.34 4.32 -17.72
CA ILE A 310 -2.14 2.90 -18.07
C ILE A 310 -0.79 2.74 -18.77
N GLY A 311 0.04 1.82 -18.26
CA GLY A 311 1.27 1.38 -18.91
C GLY A 311 2.52 1.63 -18.07
N THR A 312 3.67 1.64 -18.72
CA THR A 312 4.99 1.80 -18.10
C THR A 312 5.75 2.94 -18.79
N PRO A 313 6.68 3.63 -18.09
CA PRO A 313 7.55 4.61 -18.74
C PRO A 313 8.31 3.99 -19.94
N ASN A 314 8.43 4.77 -21.02
CA ASN A 314 9.17 4.39 -22.21
C ASN A 314 10.22 5.47 -22.53
N GLU A 315 11.43 5.33 -21.96
CA GLU A 315 12.48 6.34 -21.99
C GLU A 315 13.81 5.78 -22.52
N LEU A 316 14.52 6.60 -23.30
CA LEU A 316 15.92 6.34 -23.66
C LEU A 316 16.85 6.87 -22.58
N LYS A 317 17.95 6.16 -22.32
CA LYS A 317 18.97 6.62 -21.37
C LYS A 317 19.90 7.63 -22.05
N LEU A 318 19.71 8.91 -21.76
CA LEU A 318 20.54 10.01 -22.31
C LEU A 318 22.03 9.76 -22.13
N LYS A 319 22.43 9.30 -20.93
CA LYS A 319 23.83 8.96 -20.63
C LYS A 319 24.35 7.82 -21.51
N TYR A 320 23.54 6.79 -21.77
CA TYR A 320 23.94 5.70 -22.65
C TYR A 320 24.16 6.19 -24.08
N LEU A 321 23.25 7.00 -24.61
CA LEU A 321 23.38 7.59 -25.96
C LEU A 321 24.62 8.49 -26.05
N ALA A 322 24.84 9.35 -25.05
CA ALA A 322 25.99 10.24 -24.99
C ALA A 322 27.32 9.47 -24.87
N ASP A 323 27.40 8.45 -24.02
CA ASP A 323 28.65 7.72 -23.76
C ASP A 323 28.98 6.68 -24.85
N ASN A 324 28.01 6.26 -25.67
CA ASN A 324 28.20 5.19 -26.67
C ASN A 324 27.95 5.66 -28.11
N GLU A 325 26.70 5.99 -28.46
CA GLU A 325 26.30 6.30 -29.85
C GLU A 325 26.81 7.66 -30.33
N PHE A 326 26.86 8.64 -29.44
CA PHE A 326 27.21 10.03 -29.73
C PHE A 326 28.45 10.52 -28.97
N LYS A 327 29.34 9.61 -28.57
CA LYS A 327 30.54 9.90 -27.76
C LYS A 327 31.46 10.97 -28.36
N ASP A 328 31.45 11.12 -29.68
CA ASP A 328 32.30 12.04 -30.42
C ASP A 328 31.62 13.41 -30.65
N LEU A 329 30.34 13.55 -30.27
CA LEU A 329 29.58 14.80 -30.38
C LEU A 329 29.66 15.60 -29.07
N SER A 330 29.58 16.92 -29.16
CA SER A 330 29.51 17.80 -28.00
C SER A 330 28.67 19.05 -28.27
N GLY A 331 28.33 19.80 -27.21
CA GLY A 331 27.58 21.06 -27.33
C GLY A 331 26.23 20.89 -28.05
N ASP A 332 25.94 21.80 -28.97
CA ASP A 332 24.67 21.84 -29.69
C ASP A 332 24.48 20.64 -30.63
N GLU A 333 25.57 20.07 -31.17
CA GLU A 333 25.52 18.89 -32.05
C GLU A 333 25.06 17.64 -31.29
N LEU A 334 25.58 17.43 -30.07
CA LEU A 334 25.14 16.35 -29.20
C LEU A 334 23.68 16.55 -28.78
N LYS A 335 23.30 17.78 -28.42
CA LYS A 335 21.91 18.13 -28.07
C LYS A 335 20.95 17.79 -29.20
N ALA A 336 21.31 18.12 -30.45
CA ALA A 336 20.51 17.83 -31.63
C ALA A 336 20.39 16.31 -31.90
N ALA A 337 21.49 15.56 -31.82
CA ALA A 337 21.50 14.11 -32.06
C ALA A 337 20.66 13.34 -31.02
N ILE A 338 20.81 13.70 -29.74
CA ILE A 338 19.99 13.14 -28.65
C ILE A 338 18.52 13.48 -28.85
N SER A 339 18.19 14.74 -29.17
CA SER A 339 16.80 15.18 -29.37
C SER A 339 16.14 14.42 -30.51
N LYS A 340 16.86 14.23 -31.63
CA LYS A 340 16.40 13.43 -32.77
C LYS A 340 16.10 11.99 -32.37
N SER A 341 17.01 11.35 -31.62
CA SER A 341 16.82 9.96 -31.17
C SER A 341 15.60 9.79 -30.27
N ILE A 342 15.29 10.78 -29.43
CA ILE A 342 14.10 10.78 -28.57
C ILE A 342 12.81 10.90 -29.40
N GLN A 343 12.84 11.70 -30.47
CA GLN A 343 11.69 11.88 -31.37
C GLN A 343 11.45 10.66 -32.27
N GLU A 344 12.51 9.95 -32.65
CA GLU A 344 12.46 8.76 -33.52
C GLU A 344 12.30 7.44 -32.76
N LYS A 345 12.24 7.47 -31.42
CA LYS A 345 12.19 6.24 -30.60
C LYS A 345 10.91 5.43 -30.81
N ASP A 346 11.04 4.11 -30.75
CA ASP A 346 9.90 3.20 -30.85
C ASP A 346 8.94 3.32 -29.66
N ALA A 347 7.66 3.02 -29.92
CA ALA A 347 6.61 3.00 -28.90
C ALA A 347 6.83 1.93 -27.81
N ASN A 348 7.68 0.94 -28.07
CA ASN A 348 8.08 -0.08 -27.10
C ASN A 348 9.58 -0.36 -27.21
N LEU A 349 10.34 0.06 -26.20
CA LEU A 349 11.80 -0.13 -26.16
C LEU A 349 12.23 -1.40 -25.42
N VAL A 350 11.31 -2.24 -24.93
CA VAL A 350 11.65 -3.42 -24.10
C VAL A 350 12.65 -4.31 -24.82
N GLY A 351 13.81 -4.55 -24.18
CA GLY A 351 14.87 -5.41 -24.69
C GLY A 351 15.89 -4.72 -25.61
N SER A 352 15.72 -3.42 -25.92
CA SER A 352 16.72 -2.66 -26.68
C SER A 352 17.97 -2.39 -25.83
N MET A 353 19.15 -2.30 -26.46
CA MET A 353 20.39 -1.95 -25.74
C MET A 353 20.31 -0.55 -25.10
N ALA A 354 19.63 0.40 -25.77
CA ALA A 354 19.45 1.77 -25.28
C ALA A 354 18.46 1.91 -24.10
N SER A 355 17.69 0.86 -23.78
CA SER A 355 16.77 0.80 -22.64
C SER A 355 17.22 -0.15 -21.51
N GLN A 356 18.43 -0.71 -21.60
CA GLN A 356 18.97 -1.64 -20.59
C GLN A 356 18.97 -1.01 -19.19
N GLY A 357 18.60 -1.81 -18.19
CA GLY A 357 18.57 -1.40 -16.78
C GLY A 357 17.25 -0.82 -16.28
N THR A 358 16.20 -0.74 -17.10
CA THR A 358 14.85 -0.37 -16.63
C THR A 358 14.02 -1.62 -16.34
N THR A 359 13.78 -1.90 -15.06
CA THR A 359 12.71 -2.83 -14.67
C THR A 359 11.38 -2.17 -15.05
N PRO A 360 10.51 -2.82 -15.84
CA PRO A 360 9.21 -2.25 -16.17
C PRO A 360 8.41 -2.06 -14.89
N ARG A 361 7.98 -0.83 -14.64
CA ARG A 361 7.19 -0.43 -13.47
C ARG A 361 5.94 0.27 -13.98
N GLN A 362 4.80 -0.01 -13.38
CA GLN A 362 3.57 0.68 -13.74
C GLN A 362 3.72 2.17 -13.44
N LEU A 363 3.18 3.02 -14.30
CA LEU A 363 3.16 4.47 -14.09
C LEU A 363 2.50 4.82 -12.76
N THR A 364 1.40 4.15 -12.42
CA THR A 364 0.66 4.35 -11.18
C THR A 364 1.49 4.02 -9.94
N ASP A 365 2.34 3.00 -10.01
CA ASP A 365 3.21 2.64 -8.88
C ASP A 365 4.25 3.74 -8.66
N LEU A 366 4.90 4.20 -9.74
CA LEU A 366 5.92 5.25 -9.68
C LEU A 366 5.37 6.61 -9.24
N ILE A 367 4.25 7.03 -9.84
CA ILE A 367 3.62 8.33 -9.54
C ILE A 367 2.98 8.28 -8.17
N GLY A 368 2.33 7.17 -7.80
CA GLY A 368 1.78 6.97 -6.45
C GLY A 368 2.85 7.04 -5.37
N SER A 369 4.00 6.39 -5.58
CA SER A 369 5.19 6.54 -4.71
C SER A 369 5.64 7.99 -4.57
N LEU A 370 5.71 8.73 -5.69
CA LEU A 370 6.09 10.14 -5.67
C LEU A 370 5.08 10.99 -4.89
N CYS A 371 3.78 10.72 -5.07
CA CYS A 371 2.71 11.37 -4.34
C CYS A 371 2.83 11.13 -2.84
N ASP A 372 2.97 9.88 -2.41
CA ASP A 372 3.08 9.52 -1.00
C ASP A 372 4.30 10.16 -0.31
N LEU A 373 5.48 10.11 -0.96
CA LEU A 373 6.69 10.80 -0.49
C LEU A 373 6.49 12.32 -0.37
N THR A 374 5.66 12.90 -1.23
CA THR A 374 5.36 14.34 -1.21
C THR A 374 4.39 14.70 -0.11
N SER A 375 3.28 13.97 0.03
CA SER A 375 2.27 14.23 1.06
C SER A 375 2.77 13.92 2.46
N GLY A 376 3.57 12.86 2.61
CA GLY A 376 3.93 12.29 3.91
C GLY A 376 2.71 11.81 4.71
N SER A 377 2.97 11.30 5.92
CA SER A 377 1.97 10.62 6.76
C SER A 377 1.38 11.49 7.89
N GLY A 378 1.58 12.81 7.84
CA GLY A 378 1.43 13.68 9.03
C GLY A 378 0.57 14.93 8.85
N ASP A 379 0.98 16.00 9.52
CA ASP A 379 0.27 17.25 9.79
C ASP A 379 0.38 18.31 8.66
N LYS A 380 1.02 17.97 7.54
CA LYS A 380 1.23 18.90 6.41
C LYS A 380 -0.09 19.37 5.78
N GLY A 381 -1.17 18.59 5.95
CA GLY A 381 -2.49 18.92 5.41
C GLY A 381 -2.53 18.90 3.88
N THR A 382 -1.65 18.12 3.24
CA THR A 382 -1.51 18.02 1.78
C THR A 382 -1.95 16.65 1.23
N PRO A 383 -3.24 16.29 1.33
CA PRO A 383 -3.74 15.00 0.87
C PRO A 383 -3.90 14.93 -0.66
N VAL A 384 -3.66 16.05 -1.36
CA VAL A 384 -3.65 16.14 -2.82
C VAL A 384 -2.23 16.49 -3.26
N VAL A 385 -1.75 15.85 -4.32
CA VAL A 385 -0.44 16.11 -4.92
C VAL A 385 -0.61 16.42 -6.39
N LEU A 386 -0.07 17.56 -6.82
CA LEU A 386 0.04 17.89 -8.24
C LEU A 386 1.44 17.53 -8.73
N VAL A 387 1.52 16.60 -9.68
CA VAL A 387 2.75 16.21 -10.37
C VAL A 387 2.73 16.81 -11.77
N GLN A 388 3.66 17.73 -12.02
CA GLN A 388 3.74 18.46 -13.29
C GLN A 388 4.89 17.98 -14.16
N GLY A 389 4.59 17.82 -15.44
CA GLY A 389 5.57 17.48 -16.47
C GLY A 389 6.26 16.13 -16.29
N TYR A 390 5.54 15.16 -15.73
CA TYR A 390 6.01 13.78 -15.56
C TYR A 390 6.26 13.07 -16.91
N PHE A 391 5.43 13.36 -17.92
CA PHE A 391 5.50 12.75 -19.25
C PHE A 391 6.38 13.50 -20.24
N ASP A 392 6.98 14.61 -19.81
CA ASP A 392 7.84 15.42 -20.64
C ASP A 392 9.20 14.74 -20.79
N ASN A 393 9.84 14.98 -21.93
CA ASN A 393 11.17 14.49 -22.22
C ASN A 393 12.12 15.66 -22.53
N TYR A 394 13.38 15.34 -22.84
CA TYR A 394 14.43 16.33 -23.08
C TYR A 394 14.15 17.29 -24.25
N THR A 395 13.18 16.97 -25.13
CA THR A 395 12.80 17.80 -26.28
C THR A 395 11.63 18.74 -26.00
N ASN A 396 11.01 18.66 -24.81
CA ASN A 396 9.95 19.55 -24.33
C ASN A 396 10.52 20.73 -23.53
#